data_AF-A0A3B8U998-F1
#
_entry.id   AF-A0A3B8U998-F1
#
_cell.length_a   1.000
_cell.length_b   1.000
_cell.length_c   1.000
_cell.angle_alpha   90.00
_cell.angle_beta   90.00
_cell.angle_gamma   90.00
#
_symmetry.space_group_name_H-M   'P 1'
#
loop_
_entity.id
_entity.type
_entity.pdbx_description
1 polymer ?
#
loop_
_entity_poly.entity_id
_entity_poly.type
_entity_poly.pdbx_seq_one_letter_code
_entity_poly.pdbx_strand_id
1 'polypeptide(L)'
;MDSNVSVRLYKYLITVAAALSFALLLSSCRPGAEPQGARQKALSFLSSRRVETAGQSGGLYDLTALSSDKERTLCAYGVYDETHILLLTAEDRPAFGPDSKGPAYTADLLDLTDGSRRELVSFECAGTLNGFSDGTQFLEIISAQPLVVYDSLNGMLYAPRMTPSSLVLPGWLNGASVHCLGGKLYLSSERGFLYDTSPDGELHAVWRLPHTFHTFTPVKSGHEGVLTFSTRTFGEDTGEVLVDIDPVSGESRYYRSSLSQERFLSDSEGLVLASSFDREPLLTVCDPAASSQKTLHLPERITERLSGNAEGTGSFVSLQTAPRSLGSGWCCWSLSDGNGRPESLYLWDTLSASASGWEAPSQTDWAGPSPEEYGEISRRAAQLEEQYGVTIVLGRNVPLTFSDYSASPETSPDLMDGTLSVLENVLSRYPAQYFDALKGTYYREIVFYLTGDLAPLDQTANISNAGAFATERDGLCQIALNLLSDPDASMVIHELTHAADYRFAGQALWDEDAWNAMNPPGFSYYNSYIDEQGESYEYSGSSDHTADAGGPADEVYFIDAYSKTFGMEDRARLMENLMVSGSPYAEFYRGKHLQEKLSYYFRFLRDTLSDESWPPATEWEEALESASVTQ
;
A
#
# COMPACT_ATOMS: atom_id res chain seq x y z
N MET A 1 -23.24 8.36 -13.49
CA MET A 1 -22.60 8.54 -12.17
C MET A 1 -21.62 7.39 -12.08
N ASP A 2 -20.29 7.54 -12.09
CA ASP A 2 -19.47 8.74 -12.05
C ASP A 2 -18.16 8.47 -12.84
N SER A 3 -18.16 8.78 -14.14
CA SER A 3 -16.97 9.12 -14.98
C SER A 3 -16.20 10.37 -14.48
N ASN A 4 -16.49 10.72 -13.24
CA ASN A 4 -15.86 11.71 -12.43
C ASN A 4 -14.75 11.10 -11.58
N VAL A 5 -14.62 9.78 -11.35
CA VAL A 5 -13.54 9.29 -10.47
C VAL A 5 -12.19 9.38 -11.15
N SER A 6 -12.02 8.89 -12.39
CA SER A 6 -10.79 9.12 -13.17
C SER A 6 -10.60 10.60 -13.48
N VAL A 7 -11.61 11.34 -13.97
CA VAL A 7 -11.46 12.80 -14.22
C VAL A 7 -11.21 13.62 -12.94
N ARG A 8 -11.64 13.14 -11.75
CA ARG A 8 -11.33 13.76 -10.43
C ARG A 8 -9.96 13.33 -9.92
N LEU A 9 -9.50 12.09 -10.12
CA LEU A 9 -8.12 11.64 -9.88
C LEU A 9 -7.15 12.57 -10.64
N TYR A 10 -7.44 12.73 -11.94
CA TYR A 10 -6.69 13.55 -12.89
C TYR A 10 -6.70 15.04 -12.54
N LYS A 11 -7.81 15.61 -12.05
CA LYS A 11 -7.85 17.04 -11.62
C LYS A 11 -7.29 17.26 -10.20
N TYR A 12 -7.34 16.24 -9.34
CA TYR A 12 -6.98 16.35 -7.93
C TYR A 12 -5.47 16.29 -7.70
N LEU A 13 -4.77 15.35 -8.33
CA LEU A 13 -3.33 15.24 -8.23
C LEU A 13 -2.62 16.45 -8.89
N ILE A 14 -3.19 16.99 -9.98
CA ILE A 14 -2.81 18.31 -10.53
C ILE A 14 -2.91 19.40 -9.46
N THR A 15 -4.02 19.44 -8.72
CA THR A 15 -4.26 20.53 -7.76
C THR A 15 -3.35 20.36 -6.53
N VAL A 16 -3.24 19.15 -5.96
CA VAL A 16 -2.41 18.81 -4.78
C VAL A 16 -0.92 19.00 -5.05
N ALA A 17 -0.39 18.44 -6.15
CA ALA A 17 1.01 18.60 -6.52
C ALA A 17 1.34 20.07 -6.88
N ALA A 18 0.46 20.77 -7.60
CA ALA A 18 0.66 22.18 -7.91
C ALA A 18 0.56 23.08 -6.67
N ALA A 19 -0.36 22.83 -5.73
CA ALA A 19 -0.50 23.64 -4.52
C ALA A 19 0.61 23.38 -3.50
N LEU A 20 1.08 22.14 -3.37
CA LEU A 20 2.25 21.86 -2.54
C LEU A 20 3.52 22.50 -3.13
N SER A 21 3.69 22.46 -4.45
CA SER A 21 4.79 23.16 -5.16
C SER A 21 4.68 24.68 -5.05
N PHE A 22 3.46 25.24 -5.06
CA PHE A 22 3.21 26.68 -4.90
C PHE A 22 3.36 27.15 -3.43
N ALA A 23 3.06 26.28 -2.46
CA ALA A 23 3.29 26.53 -1.03
C ALA A 23 4.78 26.62 -0.70
N LEU A 24 5.66 25.86 -1.38
CA LEU A 24 7.12 25.98 -1.27
C LEU A 24 7.66 27.31 -1.82
N LEU A 25 7.06 27.83 -2.89
CA LEU A 25 7.35 29.17 -3.42
C LEU A 25 6.95 30.30 -2.46
N LEU A 26 6.03 30.03 -1.52
CA LEU A 26 5.60 30.97 -0.49
C LEU A 26 6.28 30.73 0.88
N SER A 27 6.69 29.50 1.21
CA SER A 27 7.41 29.16 2.45
C SER A 27 8.88 29.61 2.42
N SER A 28 9.43 29.86 1.22
CA SER A 28 10.71 30.57 1.05
C SER A 28 10.67 32.04 1.48
N CYS A 29 9.54 32.55 1.97
CA CYS A 29 9.38 33.90 2.50
C CYS A 29 9.00 33.92 3.99
N ARG A 30 10.00 33.72 4.87
CA ARG A 30 10.38 34.63 6.00
C ARG A 30 10.99 33.88 7.19
N PRO A 31 12.32 33.96 7.40
CA PRO A 31 12.87 34.03 8.74
C PRO A 31 12.77 35.49 9.20
N GLY A 32 11.77 35.82 10.01
CA GLY A 32 11.65 37.21 10.47
C GLY A 32 10.49 37.48 11.42
N ALA A 33 10.62 37.06 12.68
CA ALA A 33 10.34 37.85 13.90
C ALA A 33 10.45 36.98 15.18
N GLU A 34 11.39 37.33 16.05
CA GLU A 34 11.67 36.91 17.45
C GLU A 34 10.97 35.65 18.05
N PRO A 35 11.61 34.46 18.00
CA PRO A 35 11.10 33.21 18.62
C PRO A 35 11.11 33.19 20.18
N GLN A 36 11.90 34.04 20.85
CA GLN A 36 12.04 33.96 22.32
C GLN A 36 10.80 34.41 23.11
N GLY A 37 10.03 35.38 22.61
CA GLY A 37 8.86 35.91 23.33
C GLY A 37 7.65 34.97 23.32
N ALA A 38 7.39 34.31 22.19
CA ALA A 38 6.24 33.43 22.02
C ALA A 38 6.35 32.16 22.86
N ARG A 39 7.55 31.54 22.89
CA ARG A 39 7.83 30.37 23.73
C ARG A 39 7.67 30.67 25.22
N GLN A 40 8.15 31.82 25.69
CA GLN A 40 8.02 32.19 27.09
C GLN A 40 6.56 32.43 27.50
N LYS A 41 5.77 33.00 26.58
CA LYS A 41 4.31 33.13 26.75
C LYS A 41 3.64 31.74 26.82
N ALA A 42 4.01 30.81 25.95
CA ALA A 42 3.53 29.42 25.99
C ALA A 42 3.87 28.73 27.31
N LEU A 43 5.12 28.80 27.77
CA LEU A 43 5.52 28.25 29.07
C LEU A 43 4.72 28.84 30.24
N SER A 44 4.49 30.15 30.22
CA SER A 44 3.67 30.82 31.24
C SER A 44 2.25 30.27 31.27
N PHE A 45 1.63 30.09 30.10
CA PHE A 45 0.28 29.54 29.98
C PHE A 45 0.20 28.06 30.36
N LEU A 46 1.16 27.25 29.91
CA LEU A 46 1.20 25.81 30.13
C LEU A 46 1.59 25.44 31.58
N SER A 47 2.12 26.38 32.36
CA SER A 47 2.56 26.13 33.74
C SER A 47 1.52 25.45 34.64
N SER A 48 0.23 25.76 34.45
CA SER A 48 -0.89 25.15 35.20
C SER A 48 -1.26 23.73 34.75
N ARG A 49 -0.69 23.26 33.64
CA ARG A 49 -0.93 21.95 33.02
C ARG A 49 0.28 21.02 33.11
N ARG A 50 1.27 21.43 33.91
CA ARG A 50 2.49 20.67 34.11
C ARG A 50 2.17 19.34 34.79
N VAL A 51 2.71 18.26 34.23
CA VAL A 51 2.68 16.93 34.82
C VAL A 51 3.78 16.84 35.86
N GLU A 52 3.43 16.56 37.11
CA GLU A 52 4.42 16.30 38.14
C GLU A 52 5.12 14.97 37.87
N THR A 53 6.43 15.04 37.64
CA THR A 53 7.31 13.87 37.49
C THR A 53 8.13 13.73 38.78
N ALA A 54 7.95 12.62 39.51
CA ALA A 54 8.71 12.36 40.73
C ALA A 54 10.22 12.36 40.43
N GLY A 55 10.94 13.38 40.92
CA GLY A 55 12.40 13.42 40.85
C GLY A 55 13.03 13.82 39.51
N GLN A 56 12.26 14.15 38.46
CA GLN A 56 12.80 14.64 37.18
C GLN A 56 12.24 16.01 36.79
N SER A 57 13.07 16.87 36.20
CA SER A 57 12.72 18.21 35.74
C SER A 57 12.05 18.20 34.35
N GLY A 58 11.12 17.29 34.09
CA GLY A 58 10.82 16.84 32.73
C GLY A 58 9.92 17.72 31.84
N GLY A 59 9.62 18.97 32.21
CA GLY A 59 8.83 19.91 31.39
C GLY A 59 7.68 19.32 30.59
N LEU A 60 6.95 18.36 31.17
CA LEU A 60 5.88 17.63 30.50
C LEU A 60 4.55 18.34 30.81
N TYR A 61 3.73 18.54 29.79
CA TYR A 61 2.46 19.24 29.86
C TYR A 61 1.34 18.36 29.30
N ASP A 62 0.22 18.31 30.03
CA ASP A 62 -0.98 17.60 29.60
C ASP A 62 -1.90 18.54 28.83
N LEU A 63 -2.03 18.31 27.53
CA LEU A 63 -2.87 19.10 26.63
C LEU A 63 -4.25 18.47 26.42
N THR A 64 -4.57 17.36 27.07
CA THR A 64 -5.80 16.58 26.80
C THR A 64 -7.07 17.43 26.95
N ALA A 65 -7.17 18.23 28.00
CA ALA A 65 -8.31 19.14 28.19
C ALA A 65 -8.36 20.28 27.17
N LEU A 66 -7.22 20.64 26.57
CA LEU A 66 -7.11 21.64 25.51
C LEU A 66 -7.34 21.06 24.13
N SER A 67 -7.29 19.74 23.95
CA SER A 67 -7.57 19.05 22.68
C SER A 67 -8.95 18.37 22.65
N SER A 68 -9.54 18.09 23.80
CA SER A 68 -10.89 17.53 23.92
C SER A 68 -11.97 18.54 23.52
N ASP A 69 -12.92 18.14 22.70
CA ASP A 69 -14.18 18.84 22.47
C ASP A 69 -15.32 17.96 22.99
N LYS A 70 -16.35 18.54 23.60
CA LYS A 70 -17.49 17.76 24.10
C LYS A 70 -18.46 17.36 22.99
N GLU A 71 -18.38 18.05 21.85
CA GLU A 71 -19.27 17.84 20.70
C GLU A 71 -18.54 17.15 19.53
N ARG A 72 -17.21 16.96 19.66
CA ARG A 72 -16.37 16.40 18.60
C ARG A 72 -15.31 15.44 19.13
N THR A 73 -15.14 14.32 18.45
CA THR A 73 -14.09 13.33 18.69
C THR A 73 -12.76 13.78 18.07
N LEU A 74 -11.65 13.72 18.82
CA LEU A 74 -10.31 13.97 18.29
C LEU A 74 -9.86 12.77 17.44
N CYS A 75 -9.60 13.00 16.16
CA CYS A 75 -9.29 11.94 15.20
C CYS A 75 -7.79 11.88 14.86
N ALA A 76 -7.13 13.04 14.73
CA ALA A 76 -5.70 13.14 14.46
C ALA A 76 -5.13 14.46 15.00
N TYR A 77 -3.81 14.55 15.09
CA TYR A 77 -3.10 15.80 15.38
C TYR A 77 -1.83 15.91 14.53
N GLY A 78 -1.37 17.14 14.34
CA GLY A 78 -0.17 17.46 13.57
C GLY A 78 0.52 18.71 14.10
N VAL A 79 1.77 18.90 13.71
CA VAL A 79 2.54 20.10 14.03
C VAL A 79 2.30 21.14 12.94
N TYR A 80 1.91 22.36 13.33
CA TYR A 80 1.73 23.46 12.37
C TYR A 80 2.91 24.44 12.39
N ASP A 81 3.34 24.84 13.59
CA ASP A 81 4.57 25.62 13.85
C ASP A 81 4.99 25.48 15.33
N GLU A 82 5.99 26.24 15.78
CA GLU A 82 6.56 26.20 17.14
C GLU A 82 5.56 26.50 18.28
N THR A 83 4.42 27.11 17.95
CA THR A 83 3.41 27.56 18.93
C THR A 83 2.00 27.05 18.63
N HIS A 84 1.81 26.34 17.52
CA HIS A 84 0.50 25.85 17.13
C HIS A 84 0.50 24.35 16.84
N ILE A 85 -0.45 23.67 17.47
CA ILE A 85 -0.78 22.27 17.17
C ILE A 85 -2.05 22.26 16.31
N LEU A 86 -2.01 21.50 15.23
CA LEU A 86 -3.18 21.23 14.41
C LEU A 86 -3.95 20.04 15.01
N LEU A 87 -5.24 20.22 15.25
CA LEU A 87 -6.15 19.20 15.75
C LEU A 87 -7.18 18.90 14.66
N LEU A 88 -7.36 17.62 14.32
CA LEU A 88 -8.44 17.18 13.45
C LEU A 88 -9.51 16.52 14.31
N THR A 89 -10.70 17.11 14.33
CA THR A 89 -11.85 16.63 15.10
C THR A 89 -13.02 16.29 14.19
N ALA A 90 -13.91 15.41 14.62
CA ALA A 90 -15.10 15.00 13.88
C ALA A 90 -16.36 15.16 14.74
N GLU A 91 -17.47 15.60 14.16
CA GLU A 91 -18.77 15.64 14.85
C GLU A 91 -19.19 14.23 15.31
N ASP A 92 -19.62 14.10 16.57
CA ASP A 92 -20.16 12.84 17.09
C ASP A 92 -21.52 12.55 16.43
N ARG A 93 -21.59 11.62 15.47
CA ARG A 93 -22.86 11.18 14.85
C ARG A 93 -23.09 9.68 14.94
N PRO A 94 -24.22 9.24 15.52
CA PRO A 94 -24.68 7.87 15.44
C PRO A 94 -25.66 7.73 14.27
N ALA A 95 -25.19 7.38 13.08
CA ALA A 95 -26.09 6.93 12.02
C ALA A 95 -25.38 5.95 11.07
N PHE A 96 -25.54 4.66 11.36
CA PHE A 96 -25.23 3.59 10.43
C PHE A 96 -26.39 3.45 9.45
N GLY A 97 -26.08 3.49 8.15
CA GLY A 97 -27.02 3.21 7.07
C GLY A 97 -26.35 3.36 5.71
N PRO A 98 -26.82 2.64 4.67
CA PRO A 98 -26.24 2.72 3.32
C PRO A 98 -26.30 4.12 2.69
N ASP A 99 -27.14 5.01 3.23
CA ASP A 99 -27.30 6.41 2.80
C ASP A 99 -26.66 7.43 3.78
N SER A 100 -25.91 6.98 4.80
CA SER A 100 -25.33 7.90 5.78
C SER A 100 -24.12 8.64 5.20
N LYS A 101 -24.15 9.97 5.29
CA LYS A 101 -22.98 10.80 5.01
C LYS A 101 -21.90 10.52 6.05
N GLY A 102 -20.65 10.47 5.62
CA GLY A 102 -19.49 10.39 6.52
C GLY A 102 -19.44 11.55 7.52
N PRO A 103 -18.63 11.44 8.59
CA PRO A 103 -18.51 12.49 9.60
C PRO A 103 -18.00 13.81 8.99
N ALA A 104 -18.49 14.92 9.54
CA ALA A 104 -17.96 16.25 9.24
C ALA A 104 -16.73 16.48 10.12
N TYR A 105 -15.62 16.85 9.47
CA TYR A 105 -14.36 17.13 10.13
C TYR A 105 -14.12 18.61 10.26
N THR A 106 -13.45 18.99 11.34
CA THR A 106 -12.92 20.33 11.56
C THR A 106 -11.45 20.24 11.92
N ALA A 107 -10.62 21.00 11.22
CA ALA A 107 -9.23 21.20 11.54
C ALA A 107 -9.07 22.52 12.31
N ASP A 108 -8.64 22.44 13.56
CA ASP A 108 -8.43 23.57 14.48
C ASP A 108 -6.94 23.78 14.75
N LEU A 109 -6.50 25.03 14.85
CA LEU A 109 -5.22 25.37 15.46
C LEU A 109 -5.40 25.63 16.95
N LEU A 110 -4.69 24.88 17.77
CA LEU A 110 -4.52 25.13 19.19
C LEU A 110 -3.28 26.02 19.38
N ASP A 111 -3.48 27.26 19.84
CA ASP A 111 -2.41 28.19 20.21
C ASP A 111 -1.88 27.85 21.62
N LEU A 112 -0.60 27.48 21.72
CA LEU A 112 0.03 27.10 22.98
C LEU A 112 0.30 28.29 23.90
N THR A 113 0.15 29.53 23.43
CA THR A 113 0.42 30.76 24.19
C THR A 113 -0.75 31.24 25.03
N ASP A 114 -1.98 30.83 24.70
CA ASP A 114 -3.19 31.17 25.46
C ASP A 114 -4.26 30.06 25.48
N GLY A 115 -4.02 28.95 24.79
CA GLY A 115 -4.93 27.81 24.69
C GLY A 115 -6.16 28.07 23.81
N SER A 116 -6.20 29.19 23.09
CA SER A 116 -7.28 29.47 22.16
C SER A 116 -7.25 28.46 21.01
N ARG A 117 -8.45 28.11 20.54
CA ARG A 117 -8.62 27.33 19.33
C ARG A 117 -9.15 28.22 18.23
N ARG A 118 -8.60 28.05 17.03
CA ARG A 118 -9.09 28.71 15.82
C ARG A 118 -9.31 27.68 14.73
N GLU A 119 -10.56 27.56 14.30
CA GLU A 119 -10.92 26.76 13.13
C GLU A 119 -10.17 27.26 11.90
N LEU A 120 -9.45 26.35 11.23
CA LEU A 120 -8.85 26.60 9.93
C LEU A 120 -9.81 26.26 8.81
N VAL A 121 -10.45 25.09 8.89
CA VAL A 121 -11.29 24.58 7.82
C VAL A 121 -12.17 23.46 8.36
N SER A 122 -13.39 23.39 7.85
CA SER A 122 -14.30 22.26 8.04
C SER A 122 -14.62 21.62 6.69
N PHE A 123 -14.74 20.30 6.66
CA PHE A 123 -14.96 19.52 5.44
C PHE A 123 -15.75 18.23 5.71
N GLU A 124 -16.55 17.78 4.75
CA GLU A 124 -17.23 16.48 4.78
C GLU A 124 -16.36 15.45 4.04
N CYS A 125 -16.25 14.23 4.56
CA CYS A 125 -15.62 13.13 3.83
C CYS A 125 -16.63 12.41 2.93
N ALA A 126 -16.25 12.21 1.68
CA ALA A 126 -17.03 11.46 0.70
C ALA A 126 -16.62 9.99 0.77
N GLY A 127 -17.40 9.16 1.45
CA GLY A 127 -17.15 7.72 1.48
C GLY A 127 -18.26 6.94 2.19
N THR A 128 -18.63 5.80 1.61
CA THR A 128 -19.39 4.74 2.28
C THR A 128 -18.49 4.14 3.35
N LEU A 129 -18.91 4.23 4.61
CA LEU A 129 -18.22 3.57 5.70
C LEU A 129 -18.28 2.05 5.46
N ASN A 130 -17.13 1.37 5.45
CA ASN A 130 -17.10 -0.07 5.66
C ASN A 130 -17.83 -0.34 6.99
N GLY A 131 -18.79 -1.27 7.02
CA GLY A 131 -19.76 -1.46 8.12
C GLY A 131 -19.19 -1.74 9.53
N PHE A 132 -17.87 -1.70 9.68
CA PHE A 132 -17.12 -1.87 10.92
C PHE A 132 -16.46 -0.58 11.45
N SER A 133 -16.57 0.57 10.75
CA SER A 133 -15.93 1.85 11.14
C SER A 133 -16.93 3.01 11.22
N ASP A 134 -16.70 3.94 12.15
CA ASP A 134 -17.44 5.22 12.24
C ASP A 134 -16.74 6.37 11.49
N GLY A 135 -15.67 6.06 10.75
CA GLY A 135 -14.91 6.99 9.92
C GLY A 135 -13.84 7.78 10.66
N THR A 136 -13.85 7.83 11.99
CA THR A 136 -12.93 8.67 12.78
C THR A 136 -11.60 7.98 13.11
N GLN A 137 -11.38 6.79 12.57
CA GLN A 137 -10.28 5.87 12.92
C GLN A 137 -9.16 5.95 11.89
N PHE A 138 -7.92 5.69 12.31
CA PHE A 138 -6.76 5.56 11.43
C PHE A 138 -6.51 6.74 10.46
N LEU A 139 -6.86 7.95 10.91
CA LEU A 139 -6.56 9.21 10.22
C LEU A 139 -5.19 9.75 10.61
N GLU A 140 -4.46 10.29 9.64
CA GLU A 140 -3.16 10.91 9.85
C GLU A 140 -3.06 12.26 9.13
N ILE A 141 -2.55 13.28 9.81
CA ILE A 141 -2.16 14.54 9.16
C ILE A 141 -0.76 14.34 8.56
N ILE A 142 -0.69 14.21 7.23
CA ILE A 142 0.57 14.01 6.48
C ILE A 142 1.24 15.35 6.15
N SER A 143 0.45 16.41 6.00
CA SER A 143 0.95 17.77 5.83
C SER A 143 0.02 18.76 6.53
N ALA A 144 0.60 19.70 7.28
CA ALA A 144 -0.15 20.78 7.92
C ALA A 144 -0.29 22.02 7.01
N GLN A 145 0.64 22.21 6.06
CA GLN A 145 0.68 23.35 5.16
C GLN A 145 1.12 22.94 3.74
N PRO A 146 0.18 22.75 2.79
CA PRO A 146 -1.27 22.74 2.94
C PRO A 146 -1.74 21.55 3.80
N LEU A 147 -2.96 21.65 4.35
CA LEU A 147 -3.57 20.56 5.12
C LEU A 147 -3.87 19.37 4.20
N VAL A 148 -3.23 18.24 4.47
CA VAL A 148 -3.48 16.94 3.83
C VAL A 148 -3.68 15.90 4.93
N VAL A 149 -4.82 15.23 4.90
CA VAL A 149 -5.19 14.15 5.82
C VAL A 149 -5.27 12.85 5.03
N TYR A 150 -4.66 11.80 5.55
CA TYR A 150 -4.74 10.44 5.02
C TYR A 150 -5.62 9.57 5.89
N ASP A 151 -6.54 8.87 5.26
CA ASP A 151 -7.42 7.86 5.83
C ASP A 151 -6.93 6.50 5.34
N SER A 152 -6.11 5.85 6.16
CA SER A 152 -5.49 4.59 5.81
C SER A 152 -6.48 3.43 5.75
N LEU A 153 -7.61 3.53 6.45
CA LEU A 153 -8.64 2.50 6.44
C LEU A 153 -9.37 2.43 5.10
N ASN A 154 -9.65 3.59 4.51
CA ASN A 154 -10.37 3.69 3.24
C ASN A 154 -9.44 3.97 2.05
N GLY A 155 -8.12 4.07 2.27
CA GLY A 155 -7.16 4.45 1.25
C GLY A 155 -7.44 5.84 0.66
N MET A 156 -7.88 6.79 1.49
CA MET A 156 -8.34 8.11 1.03
C MET A 156 -7.46 9.28 1.45
N LEU A 157 -7.26 10.26 0.56
CA LEU A 157 -6.65 11.55 0.91
C LEU A 157 -7.68 12.69 0.90
N TYR A 158 -7.62 13.56 1.90
CA TYR A 158 -8.44 14.77 2.03
C TYR A 158 -7.57 16.02 2.01
N ALA A 159 -7.96 17.01 1.19
CA ALA A 159 -7.28 18.29 1.05
C ALA A 159 -8.29 19.46 1.13
N PRO A 160 -8.72 19.88 2.33
CA PRO A 160 -9.95 20.66 2.54
C PRO A 160 -9.97 22.09 1.97
N ARG A 161 -8.80 22.72 1.88
CA ARG A 161 -8.64 24.08 1.31
C ARG A 161 -8.37 24.07 -0.19
N MET A 162 -8.30 22.87 -0.75
CA MET A 162 -8.25 22.61 -2.17
C MET A 162 -9.69 22.27 -2.57
N THR A 163 -10.06 22.36 -3.84
CA THR A 163 -11.41 21.97 -4.29
C THR A 163 -11.81 20.64 -3.64
N PRO A 164 -13.03 20.50 -3.08
CA PRO A 164 -13.38 19.34 -2.27
C PRO A 164 -13.28 18.09 -3.13
N SER A 165 -12.29 17.27 -2.81
CA SER A 165 -12.06 16.00 -3.50
C SER A 165 -11.34 15.05 -2.55
N SER A 166 -11.85 13.82 -2.50
CA SER A 166 -11.15 12.65 -1.98
C SER A 166 -10.45 11.93 -3.14
N LEU A 167 -9.27 11.38 -2.89
CA LEU A 167 -8.59 10.45 -3.78
C LEU A 167 -8.75 9.04 -3.21
N VAL A 168 -9.34 8.11 -3.94
CA VAL A 168 -9.34 6.69 -3.58
C VAL A 168 -8.12 6.05 -4.22
N LEU A 169 -7.24 5.44 -3.43
CA LEU A 169 -6.11 4.68 -3.95
C LEU A 169 -6.61 3.40 -4.64
N PRO A 170 -5.92 2.92 -5.71
CA PRO A 170 -6.22 1.62 -6.30
C PRO A 170 -6.18 0.50 -5.26
N GLY A 171 -7.02 -0.53 -5.41
CA GLY A 171 -7.10 -1.64 -4.44
C GLY A 171 -5.79 -2.40 -4.23
N TRP A 172 -4.90 -2.41 -5.22
CA TRP A 172 -3.55 -3.01 -5.10
C TRP A 172 -2.55 -2.16 -4.29
N LEU A 173 -2.90 -0.92 -3.95
CA LEU A 173 -2.21 -0.06 -2.98
C LEU A 173 -2.89 -0.02 -1.61
N ASN A 174 -3.84 -0.92 -1.34
CA ASN A 174 -4.43 -1.00 -0.02
C ASN A 174 -3.34 -1.38 1.00
N GLY A 175 -3.17 -0.56 2.05
CA GLY A 175 -2.04 -0.66 2.99
C GLY A 175 -0.79 0.17 2.63
N ALA A 176 -0.79 0.90 1.52
CA ALA A 176 0.32 1.81 1.19
C ALA A 176 0.51 2.89 2.27
N SER A 177 1.77 3.20 2.60
CA SER A 177 2.07 4.35 3.44
C SER A 177 2.26 5.60 2.61
N VAL A 178 1.62 6.69 3.03
CA VAL A 178 1.74 8.00 2.38
C VAL A 178 2.81 8.82 3.07
N HIS A 179 3.68 9.42 2.27
CA HIS A 179 4.77 10.29 2.74
C HIS A 179 4.68 11.63 2.03
N CYS A 180 5.02 12.71 2.74
CA CYS A 180 5.19 14.03 2.14
C CYS A 180 6.62 14.50 2.39
N LEU A 181 7.39 14.69 1.34
CA LEU A 181 8.78 15.11 1.41
C LEU A 181 9.02 16.27 0.46
N GLY A 182 9.51 17.40 1.00
CA GLY A 182 9.73 18.61 0.21
C GLY A 182 8.47 19.05 -0.55
N GLY A 183 7.29 18.90 0.05
CA GLY A 183 5.99 19.18 -0.57
C GLY A 183 5.64 18.28 -1.76
N LYS A 184 6.29 17.14 -1.95
CA LYS A 184 5.82 16.13 -2.92
C LYS A 184 5.28 14.93 -2.17
N LEU A 185 4.18 14.38 -2.67
CA LEU A 185 3.55 13.19 -2.12
C LEU A 185 4.17 11.95 -2.73
N TYR A 186 4.58 11.02 -1.87
CA TYR A 186 5.10 9.71 -2.25
C TYR A 186 4.26 8.63 -1.58
N LEU A 187 4.05 7.53 -2.29
CA LEU A 187 3.27 6.39 -1.85
C LEU A 187 4.19 5.19 -1.80
N SER A 188 4.25 4.52 -0.66
CA SER A 188 5.10 3.35 -0.51
C SER A 188 4.23 2.10 -0.36
N SER A 189 4.34 1.13 -1.27
CA SER A 189 3.59 -0.13 -1.15
C SER A 189 4.27 -1.09 -0.18
N GLU A 190 3.48 -2.01 0.39
CA GLU A 190 4.02 -3.13 1.18
C GLU A 190 4.94 -4.06 0.37
N ARG A 191 4.86 -3.97 -0.97
CA ARG A 191 5.69 -4.72 -1.92
C ARG A 191 7.06 -4.07 -2.18
N GLY A 192 7.40 -3.00 -1.47
CA GLY A 192 8.71 -2.36 -1.58
C GLY A 192 8.83 -1.37 -2.73
N PHE A 193 7.72 -0.86 -3.26
CA PHE A 193 7.76 0.22 -4.24
C PHE A 193 7.60 1.55 -3.56
N LEU A 194 8.29 2.56 -4.08
CA LEU A 194 8.01 3.95 -3.83
C LEU A 194 7.53 4.58 -5.12
N TYR A 195 6.31 5.07 -5.10
CA TYR A 195 5.70 5.81 -6.18
C TYR A 195 5.80 7.29 -5.88
N ASP A 196 6.15 8.07 -6.90
CA ASP A 196 5.75 9.45 -6.92
C ASP A 196 4.38 9.60 -7.59
N THR A 197 3.77 10.76 -7.39
CA THR A 197 2.63 11.16 -8.20
C THR A 197 3.09 12.22 -9.20
N SER A 198 2.83 11.97 -10.47
CA SER A 198 3.05 12.96 -11.51
C SER A 198 2.02 14.09 -11.42
N PRO A 199 2.28 15.23 -12.08
CA PRO A 199 1.31 16.32 -12.13
C PRO A 199 -0.06 15.89 -12.64
N ASP A 200 -0.16 14.94 -13.57
CA ASP A 200 -1.39 14.37 -14.12
C ASP A 200 -2.02 13.27 -13.26
N GLY A 201 -1.37 12.89 -12.16
CA GLY A 201 -1.92 11.94 -11.19
C GLY A 201 -1.72 10.47 -11.49
N GLU A 202 -0.83 10.18 -12.44
CA GLU A 202 -0.30 8.85 -12.62
C GLU A 202 0.71 8.55 -11.50
N LEU A 203 0.76 7.28 -11.12
CA LEU A 203 1.74 6.78 -10.18
C LEU A 203 2.94 6.32 -10.98
N HIS A 204 4.10 6.93 -10.73
CA HIS A 204 5.35 6.47 -11.33
C HIS A 204 6.20 5.86 -10.24
N ALA A 205 6.59 4.60 -10.41
CA ALA A 205 7.56 3.99 -9.54
C ALA A 205 8.89 4.76 -9.67
N VAL A 206 9.27 5.50 -8.62
CA VAL A 206 10.54 6.23 -8.57
C VAL A 206 11.64 5.43 -7.91
N TRP A 207 11.26 4.39 -7.15
CA TRP A 207 12.20 3.49 -6.53
C TRP A 207 11.55 2.13 -6.20
N ARG A 208 12.36 1.07 -6.17
CA ARG A 208 11.96 -0.26 -5.73
C ARG A 208 13.03 -0.88 -4.83
N LEU A 209 12.57 -1.57 -3.79
CA LEU A 209 13.38 -2.42 -2.94
C LEU A 209 13.96 -3.57 -3.77
N PRO A 210 15.28 -3.82 -3.71
CA PRO A 210 15.88 -4.95 -4.41
C PRO A 210 15.27 -6.28 -3.99
N HIS A 211 15.14 -7.21 -4.95
CA HIS A 211 14.49 -8.52 -4.75
C HIS A 211 15.18 -9.40 -3.68
N THR A 212 16.43 -9.11 -3.31
CA THR A 212 17.15 -9.80 -2.22
C THR A 212 16.50 -9.60 -0.85
N PHE A 213 15.50 -8.72 -0.77
CA PHE A 213 14.78 -8.37 0.43
C PHE A 213 13.31 -8.81 0.36
N HIS A 214 12.73 -9.25 1.48
CA HIS A 214 11.38 -9.86 1.52
C HIS A 214 10.33 -9.09 2.33
N THR A 215 10.75 -8.12 3.14
CA THR A 215 9.82 -7.25 3.89
C THR A 215 10.17 -5.80 3.65
N PHE A 216 9.17 -4.97 3.44
CA PHE A 216 9.35 -3.53 3.38
C PHE A 216 8.45 -2.89 4.41
N THR A 217 9.06 -2.31 5.44
CA THR A 217 8.33 -1.61 6.49
C THR A 217 8.72 -0.14 6.46
N PRO A 218 7.78 0.77 6.14
CA PRO A 218 8.05 2.20 6.15
C PRO A 218 8.40 2.67 7.55
N VAL A 219 9.62 3.18 7.70
CA VAL A 219 10.09 3.81 8.93
C VAL A 219 9.91 5.30 8.70
N LYS A 220 8.76 5.84 9.14
CA LYS A 220 8.44 7.26 8.89
C LYS A 220 9.54 8.17 9.45
N SER A 221 10.42 8.66 8.60
CA SER A 221 11.29 9.81 8.86
C SER A 221 11.51 10.58 7.55
N GLY A 222 10.94 11.78 7.48
CA GLY A 222 11.23 12.75 6.44
C GLY A 222 12.06 13.87 7.04
N HIS A 223 13.38 13.71 7.00
CA HIS A 223 14.34 14.81 7.19
C HIS A 223 15.49 14.62 6.19
N GLU A 224 16.11 15.72 5.78
CA GLU A 224 17.16 15.80 4.73
C GLU A 224 16.77 15.40 3.30
N GLY A 225 15.48 15.25 2.98
CA GLY A 225 15.08 14.90 1.62
C GLY A 225 15.27 13.42 1.27
N VAL A 226 15.45 12.56 2.29
CA VAL A 226 15.45 11.11 2.14
C VAL A 226 14.25 10.48 2.86
N LEU A 227 13.83 9.30 2.40
CA LEU A 227 12.86 8.43 3.05
C LEU A 227 13.57 7.18 3.55
N THR A 228 13.40 6.85 4.82
CA THR A 228 14.02 5.67 5.44
C THR A 228 13.03 4.52 5.53
N PHE A 229 13.49 3.32 5.20
CA PHE A 229 12.69 2.10 5.26
C PHE A 229 13.47 0.99 5.94
N SER A 230 12.76 0.11 6.63
CA SER A 230 13.33 -1.10 7.17
C SER A 230 13.04 -2.28 6.25
N THR A 231 14.02 -3.16 6.12
CA THR A 231 13.91 -4.38 5.34
C THR A 231 14.72 -5.54 5.93
N ARG A 232 14.57 -6.75 5.37
CA ARG A 232 15.26 -7.98 5.81
C ARG A 232 15.74 -8.78 4.60
N THR A 233 16.96 -9.29 4.66
CA THR A 233 17.66 -10.03 3.59
C THR A 233 17.25 -11.51 3.52
N PHE A 234 17.47 -12.14 2.35
CA PHE A 234 17.48 -13.61 2.19
C PHE A 234 18.76 -14.24 2.80
N GLY A 235 18.65 -15.45 3.37
CA GLY A 235 19.80 -16.32 3.68
C GLY A 235 20.25 -16.39 5.15
N GLU A 236 21.48 -16.83 5.39
CA GLU A 236 22.04 -17.15 6.73
C GLU A 236 22.28 -15.91 7.62
N ASP A 237 22.23 -14.70 7.05
CA ASP A 237 22.50 -13.44 7.75
C ASP A 237 21.23 -12.58 7.78
N THR A 238 20.21 -13.07 8.50
CA THR A 238 18.84 -12.53 8.63
C THR A 238 18.75 -11.21 9.40
N GLY A 239 19.75 -10.34 9.27
CA GLY A 239 19.79 -9.04 9.91
C GLY A 239 18.81 -8.06 9.26
N GLU A 240 18.19 -7.23 10.09
CA GLU A 240 17.45 -6.06 9.64
C GLU A 240 18.41 -5.04 8.99
N VAL A 241 18.00 -4.51 7.84
CA VAL A 241 18.74 -3.49 7.07
C VAL A 241 17.85 -2.26 6.92
N LEU A 242 18.43 -1.09 7.14
CA LEU A 242 17.79 0.18 6.86
C LEU A 242 18.21 0.67 5.48
N VAL A 243 17.26 1.30 4.79
CA VAL A 243 17.41 1.84 3.45
C VAL A 243 17.01 3.30 3.48
N ASP A 244 17.98 4.21 3.32
CA ASP A 244 17.70 5.61 3.05
C ASP A 244 17.59 5.81 1.55
N ILE A 245 16.53 6.45 1.09
CA ILE A 245 16.23 6.64 -0.33
C ILE A 245 16.08 8.13 -0.58
N ASP A 246 16.85 8.69 -1.51
CA ASP A 246 16.51 9.98 -2.11
C ASP A 246 15.48 9.73 -3.20
N PRO A 247 14.21 10.11 -3.00
CA PRO A 247 13.15 9.79 -3.95
C PRO A 247 13.19 10.65 -5.22
N VAL A 248 14.07 11.67 -5.28
CA VAL A 248 14.28 12.50 -6.47
C VAL A 248 15.33 11.87 -7.39
N SER A 249 16.42 11.37 -6.84
CA SER A 249 17.50 10.74 -7.61
C SER A 249 17.34 9.22 -7.76
N GLY A 250 16.57 8.58 -6.87
CA GLY A 250 16.50 7.13 -6.72
C GLY A 250 17.73 6.52 -6.01
N GLU A 251 18.70 7.33 -5.60
CA GLU A 251 19.89 6.84 -4.90
C GLU A 251 19.51 6.25 -3.54
N SER A 252 20.14 5.13 -3.19
CA SER A 252 19.86 4.41 -1.95
C SER A 252 21.14 4.13 -1.17
N ARG A 253 21.07 4.32 0.14
CA ARG A 253 22.11 3.90 1.08
C ARG A 253 21.56 2.81 1.99
N TYR A 254 22.30 1.71 2.09
CA TYR A 254 21.95 0.59 2.94
C TYR A 254 22.90 0.53 4.13
N TYR A 255 22.34 0.27 5.30
CA TYR A 255 23.15 0.16 6.51
C TYR A 255 22.47 -0.73 7.54
N ARG A 256 23.30 -1.38 8.36
CA ARG A 256 22.82 -1.99 9.60
C ARG A 256 22.99 -0.98 10.71
N SER A 257 21.96 -0.86 11.53
CA SER A 257 21.97 -0.01 12.72
C SER A 257 21.76 -0.86 13.95
N SER A 258 22.48 -0.55 15.03
CA SER A 258 22.19 -1.14 16.35
C SER A 258 20.97 -0.51 17.03
N LEU A 259 20.29 0.42 16.35
CA LEU A 259 19.01 0.96 16.78
C LEU A 259 17.90 -0.08 16.59
N SER A 260 17.18 -0.45 17.65
CA SER A 260 15.91 -1.16 17.47
C SER A 260 14.88 -0.22 16.88
N GLN A 261 14.09 -0.71 15.92
CA GLN A 261 13.05 -0.03 15.11
C GLN A 261 12.05 0.92 15.80
N GLU A 262 12.10 1.13 17.12
CA GLU A 262 11.12 1.96 17.81
C GLU A 262 11.35 3.46 17.53
N ARG A 263 10.80 3.89 16.39
CA ARG A 263 10.31 5.24 16.07
C ARG A 263 11.35 6.34 16.16
N PHE A 264 12.36 6.27 15.30
CA PHE A 264 13.26 7.39 15.08
C PHE A 264 12.62 8.39 14.11
N LEU A 265 12.29 9.58 14.61
CA LEU A 265 11.90 10.73 13.78
C LEU A 265 13.02 11.77 13.86
N SER A 266 13.60 12.12 12.72
CA SER A 266 14.50 13.27 12.64
C SER A 266 13.70 14.54 12.32
N ASP A 267 14.00 15.65 13.00
CA ASP A 267 13.38 16.95 12.73
C ASP A 267 14.29 17.89 11.94
N SER A 268 13.78 19.07 11.55
CA SER A 268 14.53 20.08 10.76
C SER A 268 15.89 20.48 11.35
N GLU A 269 16.10 20.27 12.65
CA GLU A 269 17.33 20.61 13.37
C GLU A 269 18.31 19.42 13.48
N GLY A 270 17.98 18.28 12.87
CA GLY A 270 18.78 17.05 12.91
C GLY A 270 18.64 16.29 14.24
N LEU A 271 17.67 16.66 15.08
CA LEU A 271 17.41 15.97 16.33
C LEU A 271 16.71 14.65 16.04
N VAL A 272 17.20 13.58 16.65
CA VAL A 272 16.68 12.22 16.49
C VAL A 272 15.82 11.89 17.70
N LEU A 273 14.53 11.75 17.48
CA LEU A 273 13.56 11.41 18.52
C LEU A 273 13.33 9.91 18.53
N ALA A 274 13.58 9.26 19.65
CA ALA A 274 13.45 7.82 19.86
C ALA A 274 12.39 7.54 20.91
N SER A 275 11.77 6.38 20.81
CA SER A 275 11.01 5.81 21.92
C SER A 275 11.49 4.40 22.21
N SER A 276 11.44 4.01 23.47
CA SER A 276 11.41 2.61 23.87
C SER A 276 10.13 2.48 24.69
N PHE A 277 9.28 1.51 24.37
CA PHE A 277 8.10 1.21 25.18
C PHE A 277 8.00 -0.28 25.50
N ASP A 278 8.61 -1.15 24.68
CA ASP A 278 8.58 -2.60 24.88
C ASP A 278 9.49 -3.06 26.03
N ARG A 279 10.52 -2.26 26.40
CA ARG A 279 11.47 -2.57 27.48
C ARG A 279 11.33 -1.65 28.68
N GLU A 280 11.29 -0.34 28.43
CA GLU A 280 11.08 0.70 29.43
C GLU A 280 10.33 1.85 28.76
N PRO A 281 9.28 2.43 29.36
CA PRO A 281 8.47 3.47 28.74
C PRO A 281 9.15 4.85 28.82
N LEU A 282 9.94 5.17 27.80
CA LEU A 282 10.71 6.41 27.73
C LEU A 282 10.66 7.05 26.34
N LEU A 283 10.82 8.37 26.32
CA LEU A 283 11.05 9.18 25.13
C LEU A 283 12.45 9.77 25.19
N THR A 284 13.20 9.71 24.11
CA THR A 284 14.57 10.26 24.05
C THR A 284 14.70 11.19 22.85
N VAL A 285 15.31 12.36 23.05
CA VAL A 285 15.72 13.26 21.98
C VAL A 285 17.23 13.30 21.97
N CYS A 286 17.82 12.86 20.87
CA CYS A 286 19.26 12.86 20.62
C CYS A 286 19.62 14.05 19.74
N ASP A 287 20.67 14.76 20.11
CA ASP A 287 21.32 15.80 19.32
C ASP A 287 22.67 15.27 18.84
N PRO A 288 22.78 14.84 17.57
CA PRO A 288 24.02 14.33 17.02
C PRO A 288 25.13 15.38 16.96
N ALA A 289 24.79 16.64 16.67
CA ALA A 289 25.77 17.72 16.58
C ALA A 289 26.39 18.02 17.94
N ALA A 290 25.60 17.96 19.01
CA ALA A 290 26.07 18.14 20.37
C ALA A 290 26.58 16.85 21.04
N SER A 291 26.45 15.68 20.39
CA SER A 291 26.73 14.36 20.98
C SER A 291 26.05 14.19 22.34
N SER A 292 24.77 14.57 22.40
CA SER A 292 24.01 14.58 23.64
C SER A 292 22.63 13.99 23.45
N GLN A 293 22.06 13.43 24.51
CA GLN A 293 20.68 12.97 24.53
C GLN A 293 19.96 13.47 25.77
N LYS A 294 18.65 13.62 25.64
CA LYS A 294 17.74 13.96 26.72
C LYS A 294 16.68 12.90 26.78
N THR A 295 16.39 12.41 27.97
CA THR A 295 15.42 11.32 28.16
C THR A 295 14.32 11.77 29.10
N LEU A 296 13.08 11.51 28.71
CA LEU A 296 11.89 11.63 29.52
C LEU A 296 11.43 10.22 29.87
N HIS A 297 11.52 9.87 31.15
CA HIS A 297 10.82 8.70 31.67
C HIS A 297 9.35 9.05 31.84
N LEU A 298 8.45 8.25 31.27
CA LEU A 298 7.03 8.51 31.40
C LEU A 298 6.60 8.35 32.87
N PRO A 299 5.87 9.32 33.44
CA PRO A 299 5.39 9.21 34.82
C PRO A 299 4.43 8.02 35.00
N GLU A 300 4.43 7.45 36.22
CA GLU A 300 3.70 6.21 36.56
C GLU A 300 2.23 6.21 36.12
N ARG A 301 1.52 7.34 36.30
CA ARG A 301 0.13 7.51 35.87
C ARG A 301 -0.12 7.31 34.37
N ILE A 302 0.91 7.51 33.54
CA ILE A 302 0.87 7.29 32.09
C ILE A 302 1.22 5.83 31.79
N THR A 303 2.24 5.30 32.46
CA THR A 303 2.69 3.92 32.24
C THR A 303 1.67 2.89 32.73
N GLU A 304 0.94 3.17 33.80
CA GLU A 304 -0.18 2.34 34.28
C GLU A 304 -1.26 2.18 33.20
N ARG A 305 -1.57 3.26 32.47
CA ARG A 305 -2.52 3.24 31.34
C ARG A 305 -2.02 2.42 30.16
N LEU A 306 -0.70 2.38 29.94
CA LEU A 306 -0.07 1.55 28.89
C LEU A 306 -0.04 0.06 29.27
N SER A 307 0.16 -0.26 30.55
CA SER A 307 0.26 -1.63 31.06
C SER A 307 -1.07 -2.32 31.35
N GLY A 308 -2.19 -1.59 31.25
CA GLY A 308 -3.53 -2.08 31.59
C GLY A 308 -4.07 -3.09 30.59
N ASN A 309 -3.65 -4.36 30.71
CA ASN A 309 -4.35 -5.48 30.09
C ASN A 309 -4.24 -6.74 30.98
N ALA A 310 -5.24 -6.96 31.82
CA ALA A 310 -5.56 -8.29 32.34
C ALA A 310 -7.03 -8.28 32.81
N GLU A 311 -7.89 -8.98 32.07
CA GLU A 311 -9.30 -9.30 32.38
C GLU A 311 -10.38 -8.30 31.89
N GLY A 312 -10.80 -8.45 30.63
CA GLY A 312 -12.23 -8.45 30.32
C GLY A 312 -12.86 -7.25 29.62
N THR A 313 -12.12 -6.17 29.34
CA THR A 313 -12.65 -5.02 28.57
C THR A 313 -11.79 -4.80 27.33
N GLY A 314 -12.25 -5.25 26.16
CA GLY A 314 -11.51 -5.24 24.89
C GLY A 314 -11.17 -3.86 24.29
N SER A 315 -10.78 -2.86 25.09
CA SER A 315 -10.20 -1.60 24.61
C SER A 315 -8.69 -1.59 24.88
N PHE A 316 -7.89 -1.60 23.82
CA PHE A 316 -6.43 -1.51 23.90
C PHE A 316 -6.01 -0.04 23.86
N VAL A 317 -5.27 0.47 24.87
CA VAL A 317 -4.63 1.78 24.74
C VAL A 317 -3.25 1.55 24.14
N SER A 318 -3.10 1.83 22.84
CA SER A 318 -1.80 1.77 22.17
C SER A 318 -1.21 3.16 22.02
N LEU A 319 0.11 3.28 22.10
CA LEU A 319 0.79 4.52 21.75
C LEU A 319 0.85 4.56 20.21
N GLN A 320 -0.19 5.04 19.52
CA GLN A 320 -0.27 4.90 18.05
C GLN A 320 0.21 6.11 17.25
N THR A 321 0.86 7.09 17.87
CA THR A 321 1.45 8.21 17.11
C THR A 321 2.93 8.35 17.41
N ALA A 322 3.71 8.39 16.34
CA ALA A 322 5.13 8.69 16.43
C ALA A 322 5.26 10.12 16.96
N PRO A 323 6.04 10.33 18.05
CA PRO A 323 6.14 11.63 18.69
C PRO A 323 6.65 12.67 17.66
N ARG A 324 6.07 13.87 17.64
CA ARG A 324 6.34 14.92 16.63
C ARG A 324 7.15 16.05 17.24
N SER A 325 8.26 16.45 16.62
CA SER A 325 8.97 17.67 17.01
C SER A 325 8.23 18.91 16.50
N LEU A 326 8.10 19.94 17.33
CA LEU A 326 7.60 21.26 16.91
C LEU A 326 8.73 22.24 16.54
N GLY A 327 10.00 21.80 16.60
CA GLY A 327 11.16 22.69 16.58
C GLY A 327 11.34 23.45 17.91
N SER A 328 12.48 24.13 18.10
CA SER A 328 12.73 24.95 19.30
C SER A 328 12.61 24.19 20.65
N GLY A 329 12.87 22.88 20.62
CA GLY A 329 12.91 22.00 21.78
C GLY A 329 11.55 21.58 22.36
N TRP A 330 10.56 21.38 21.49
CA TRP A 330 9.24 20.86 21.84
C TRP A 330 8.99 19.49 21.18
N CYS A 331 8.42 18.55 21.93
CA CYS A 331 8.04 17.23 21.44
C CYS A 331 6.59 16.90 21.83
N CYS A 332 5.70 16.70 20.87
CA CYS A 332 4.28 16.39 21.08
C CYS A 332 3.98 14.92 20.78
N TRP A 333 3.14 14.28 21.57
CA TRP A 333 2.79 12.86 21.40
C TRP A 333 1.43 12.53 22.00
N SER A 334 0.83 11.40 21.65
CA SER A 334 -0.47 10.98 22.19
C SER A 334 -0.51 9.54 22.67
N LEU A 335 -1.44 9.28 23.59
CA LEU A 335 -2.01 7.94 23.81
C LEU A 335 -3.22 7.78 22.90
N SER A 336 -3.40 6.60 22.31
CA SER A 336 -4.53 6.32 21.44
C SER A 336 -5.45 5.25 22.03
N ASP A 337 -6.74 5.32 21.71
CA ASP A 337 -7.70 4.28 22.03
C ASP A 337 -7.53 3.02 21.14
N GLY A 338 -8.39 2.03 21.34
CA GLY A 338 -8.34 0.76 20.58
C GLY A 338 -8.66 0.90 19.09
N ASN A 339 -9.14 2.07 18.68
CA ASN A 339 -9.43 2.41 17.29
C ASN A 339 -8.38 3.38 16.70
N GLY A 340 -7.29 3.62 17.43
CA GLY A 340 -6.19 4.48 17.01
C GLY A 340 -6.40 5.97 17.17
N ARG A 341 -7.48 6.40 17.81
CA ARG A 341 -7.80 7.83 17.98
C ARG A 341 -7.00 8.42 19.13
N PRO A 342 -6.44 9.64 19.00
CA PRO A 342 -5.78 10.30 20.12
C PRO A 342 -6.75 10.53 21.29
N GLU A 343 -6.55 9.82 22.39
CA GLU A 343 -7.34 9.95 23.62
C GLU A 343 -6.71 10.96 24.58
N SER A 344 -5.38 11.06 24.59
CA SER A 344 -4.64 12.00 25.46
C SER A 344 -3.46 12.59 24.71
N LEU A 345 -3.26 13.91 24.83
CA LEU A 345 -2.24 14.65 24.10
C LEU A 345 -1.24 15.28 25.09
N TYR A 346 0.05 15.08 24.84
CA TYR A 346 1.12 15.52 25.72
C TYR A 346 2.16 16.33 24.95
N LEU A 347 2.73 17.32 25.62
CA LEU A 347 3.80 18.16 25.09
C LEU A 347 4.98 18.16 26.07
N TRP A 348 6.17 17.86 25.56
CA TRP A 348 7.41 17.82 26.32
C TRP A 348 8.33 18.98 25.91
N ASP A 349 8.70 19.82 26.88
CA ASP A 349 9.81 20.78 26.77
C ASP A 349 11.15 20.04 26.93
N THR A 350 11.79 19.75 25.81
CA THR A 350 13.07 19.07 25.77
C THR A 350 14.21 19.97 26.25
N LEU A 351 14.07 21.30 26.25
CA LEU A 351 15.10 22.21 26.80
C LEU A 351 15.12 22.20 28.33
N SER A 352 14.03 21.78 28.97
CA SER A 352 13.96 21.64 30.44
C SER A 352 14.66 20.37 30.97
N ALA A 353 14.91 19.41 30.09
CA ALA A 353 15.53 18.14 30.43
C ALA A 353 17.06 18.27 30.49
N SER A 354 17.67 17.54 31.42
CA SER A 354 19.13 17.47 31.51
C SER A 354 19.68 16.66 30.34
N ALA A 355 20.71 17.17 29.69
CA ALA A 355 21.44 16.45 28.67
C ALA A 355 22.44 15.48 29.31
N SER A 356 22.54 14.28 28.73
CA SER A 356 23.56 13.29 29.02
C SER A 356 24.40 13.05 27.76
N GLY A 357 25.62 12.54 27.93
CA GLY A 357 26.46 12.18 26.79
C GLY A 357 25.76 11.12 25.95
N TRP A 358 25.77 11.31 24.64
CA TRP A 358 25.23 10.36 23.69
C TRP A 358 26.28 10.03 22.66
N GLU A 359 26.52 8.75 22.49
CA GLU A 359 27.24 8.24 21.34
C GLU A 359 26.22 7.76 20.33
N ALA A 360 26.31 8.30 19.12
CA ALA A 360 25.47 7.84 18.03
C ALA A 360 25.68 6.32 17.86
N PRO A 361 24.59 5.55 17.71
CA PRO A 361 24.65 4.15 17.37
C PRO A 361 25.57 3.93 16.17
N SER A 362 26.38 2.88 16.22
CA SER A 362 27.23 2.54 15.09
C SER A 362 26.35 2.16 13.91
N GLN A 363 26.48 2.92 12.82
CA GLN A 363 26.03 2.50 11.51
C GLN A 363 27.18 1.79 10.84
N THR A 364 26.95 0.55 10.42
CA THR A 364 27.86 -0.14 9.51
C THR A 364 27.24 -0.11 8.14
N ASP A 365 27.92 0.54 7.20
CA ASP A 365 27.57 0.48 5.79
C ASP A 365 27.36 -0.98 5.41
N TRP A 366 26.18 -1.26 4.86
CA TRP A 366 25.89 -2.55 4.28
C TRP A 366 26.04 -2.37 2.77
N ALA A 367 26.89 -3.18 2.15
CA ALA A 367 27.00 -3.17 0.71
C ALA A 367 25.65 -3.65 0.15
N GLY A 368 24.85 -2.71 -0.36
CA GLY A 368 23.63 -2.99 -1.11
C GLY A 368 23.88 -4.08 -2.16
N PRO A 369 22.87 -4.88 -2.54
CA PRO A 369 23.01 -5.75 -3.70
C PRO A 369 23.44 -4.88 -4.89
N SER A 370 24.51 -5.30 -5.58
CA SER A 370 24.88 -4.66 -6.84
C SER A 370 23.78 -4.97 -7.86
N PRO A 371 23.30 -3.99 -8.64
CA PRO A 371 22.41 -4.27 -9.76
C PRO A 371 23.05 -5.35 -10.64
N GLU A 372 22.32 -6.43 -10.94
CA GLU A 372 22.86 -7.47 -11.82
C GLU A 372 23.17 -6.85 -13.19
N GLU A 373 24.30 -7.24 -13.79
CA GLU A 373 24.59 -6.81 -15.15
C GLU A 373 23.62 -7.49 -16.13
N TYR A 374 23.14 -6.79 -17.15
CA TYR A 374 22.17 -7.29 -18.14
C TYR A 374 22.55 -8.65 -18.79
N GLY A 375 23.85 -8.98 -18.82
CA GLY A 375 24.34 -10.28 -19.29
C GLY A 375 23.97 -11.46 -18.37
N GLU A 376 23.79 -11.23 -17.07
CA GLU A 376 23.37 -12.24 -16.10
C GLU A 376 21.87 -12.53 -16.23
N ILE A 377 21.06 -11.48 -16.38
CA ILE A 377 19.63 -11.56 -16.67
C ILE A 377 19.36 -12.37 -17.94
N SER A 378 20.10 -12.09 -19.01
CA SER A 378 19.95 -12.81 -20.28
C SER A 378 20.26 -14.31 -20.15
N ARG A 379 21.26 -14.65 -19.32
CA ARG A 379 21.62 -16.04 -19.02
C ARG A 379 20.55 -16.73 -18.16
N ARG A 380 19.97 -16.02 -17.19
CA ARG A 380 18.88 -16.56 -16.36
C ARG A 380 17.62 -16.82 -17.18
N ALA A 381 17.23 -15.88 -18.04
CA ALA A 381 16.12 -16.10 -18.99
C ALA A 381 16.35 -17.35 -19.84
N ALA A 382 17.54 -17.51 -20.44
CA ALA A 382 17.87 -18.70 -21.23
C ALA A 382 17.80 -20.02 -20.44
N GLN A 383 18.12 -20.00 -19.14
CA GLN A 383 17.97 -21.18 -18.27
C GLN A 383 16.50 -21.55 -18.07
N LEU A 384 15.62 -20.57 -17.86
CA LEU A 384 14.18 -20.80 -17.73
C LEU A 384 13.57 -21.25 -19.07
N GLU A 385 14.00 -20.68 -20.19
CA GLU A 385 13.60 -21.12 -21.54
C GLU A 385 13.90 -22.60 -21.76
N GLU A 386 15.13 -23.04 -21.45
CA GLU A 386 15.54 -24.44 -21.57
C GLU A 386 14.76 -25.36 -20.61
N GLN A 387 14.56 -24.92 -19.36
CA GLN A 387 13.91 -25.74 -18.34
C GLN A 387 12.42 -25.96 -18.59
N TYR A 388 11.69 -24.94 -19.06
CA TYR A 388 10.23 -24.97 -19.18
C TYR A 388 9.74 -25.04 -20.63
N GLY A 389 10.63 -24.96 -21.62
CA GLY A 389 10.28 -25.05 -23.04
C GLY A 389 9.46 -23.84 -23.53
N VAL A 390 9.72 -22.66 -22.97
CA VAL A 390 9.12 -21.37 -23.33
C VAL A 390 10.19 -20.45 -23.92
N THR A 391 9.79 -19.35 -24.57
CA THR A 391 10.71 -18.28 -24.97
C THR A 391 10.45 -17.03 -24.13
N ILE A 392 11.51 -16.32 -23.75
CA ILE A 392 11.48 -15.09 -22.95
C ILE A 392 12.22 -13.98 -23.71
N VAL A 393 11.48 -12.98 -24.16
CA VAL A 393 12.01 -11.83 -24.90
C VAL A 393 12.18 -10.65 -23.95
N LEU A 394 13.42 -10.19 -23.82
CA LEU A 394 13.81 -9.12 -22.90
C LEU A 394 14.13 -7.81 -23.62
N GLY A 395 13.96 -6.69 -22.92
CA GLY A 395 14.67 -5.47 -23.28
C GLY A 395 14.17 -4.81 -24.55
N ARG A 396 15.15 -4.27 -25.28
CA ARG A 396 14.92 -3.65 -26.60
C ARG A 396 14.54 -4.65 -27.69
N ASN A 397 14.55 -5.95 -27.40
CA ASN A 397 14.12 -6.97 -28.36
C ASN A 397 12.60 -7.19 -28.33
N VAL A 398 11.90 -6.63 -27.34
CA VAL A 398 10.44 -6.66 -27.27
C VAL A 398 9.84 -5.90 -28.47
N PRO A 399 8.84 -6.48 -29.17
CA PRO A 399 8.09 -5.78 -30.20
C PRO A 399 7.36 -4.56 -29.63
N LEU A 400 7.42 -3.43 -30.34
CA LEU A 400 6.72 -2.21 -29.91
C LEU A 400 5.20 -2.25 -30.14
N THR A 401 4.69 -3.27 -30.83
CA THR A 401 3.27 -3.36 -31.22
C THR A 401 2.83 -4.81 -31.29
N PHE A 402 1.71 -5.09 -30.62
CA PHE A 402 0.97 -6.33 -30.60
C PHE A 402 -0.40 -6.15 -31.29
N SER A 403 -1.30 -7.13 -31.16
CA SER A 403 -2.63 -7.07 -31.79
C SER A 403 -3.52 -6.01 -31.17
N ASP A 404 -3.53 -5.92 -29.84
CA ASP A 404 -4.46 -5.07 -29.08
C ASP A 404 -3.75 -3.93 -28.34
N TYR A 405 -2.44 -4.07 -28.15
CA TYR A 405 -1.61 -3.15 -27.37
C TYR A 405 -0.34 -2.72 -28.13
N SER A 406 0.11 -1.51 -27.85
CA SER A 406 1.50 -1.09 -28.06
C SER A 406 2.29 -1.24 -26.76
N ALA A 407 3.58 -1.53 -26.87
CA ALA A 407 4.45 -1.74 -25.73
C ALA A 407 5.69 -0.86 -25.81
N SER A 408 6.19 -0.45 -24.66
CA SER A 408 7.51 0.18 -24.53
C SER A 408 8.56 -0.86 -24.11
N PRO A 409 9.85 -0.66 -24.49
CA PRO A 409 10.92 -1.53 -24.00
C PRO A 409 11.28 -1.16 -22.55
N GLU A 410 11.34 -2.15 -21.67
CA GLU A 410 11.92 -2.01 -20.33
C GLU A 410 13.35 -2.55 -20.35
N THR A 411 14.33 -1.90 -19.72
CA THR A 411 15.75 -2.35 -19.72
C THR A 411 16.37 -2.45 -18.33
N SER A 412 15.60 -2.19 -17.27
CA SER A 412 15.99 -2.35 -15.89
C SER A 412 16.29 -3.81 -15.57
N PRO A 413 17.55 -4.16 -15.21
CA PRO A 413 17.90 -5.51 -14.80
C PRO A 413 17.09 -5.97 -13.59
N ASP A 414 16.80 -5.08 -12.65
CA ASP A 414 16.07 -5.41 -11.42
C ASP A 414 14.61 -5.79 -11.68
N LEU A 415 13.94 -5.06 -12.59
CA LEU A 415 12.56 -5.39 -12.97
C LEU A 415 12.51 -6.72 -13.71
N MET A 416 13.47 -6.95 -14.62
CA MET A 416 13.57 -8.23 -15.32
C MET A 416 13.85 -9.37 -14.37
N ASP A 417 14.81 -9.22 -13.45
CA ASP A 417 15.17 -10.27 -12.50
C ASP A 417 14.01 -10.63 -11.56
N GLY A 418 13.32 -9.61 -11.05
CA GLY A 418 12.12 -9.79 -10.23
C GLY A 418 11.05 -10.58 -10.98
N THR A 419 10.74 -10.20 -12.22
CA THR A 419 9.76 -10.93 -13.03
C THR A 419 10.24 -12.33 -13.43
N LEU A 420 11.54 -12.54 -13.70
CA LEU A 420 12.10 -13.88 -13.94
C LEU A 420 11.94 -14.77 -12.70
N SER A 421 12.08 -14.23 -11.48
CA SER A 421 11.80 -14.96 -10.24
C SER A 421 10.34 -15.35 -10.09
N VAL A 422 9.42 -14.44 -10.45
CA VAL A 422 7.98 -14.74 -10.45
C VAL A 422 7.67 -15.82 -11.49
N LEU A 423 8.21 -15.71 -12.71
CA LEU A 423 8.07 -16.72 -13.75
C LEU A 423 8.61 -18.07 -13.29
N GLU A 424 9.84 -18.13 -12.78
CA GLU A 424 10.44 -19.36 -12.27
C GLU A 424 9.55 -20.02 -11.20
N ASN A 425 9.09 -19.22 -10.22
CA ASN A 425 8.19 -19.69 -9.18
C ASN A 425 6.89 -20.24 -9.77
N VAL A 426 6.21 -19.51 -10.65
CA VAL A 426 4.92 -19.92 -11.23
C VAL A 426 5.08 -21.12 -12.15
N LEU A 427 6.04 -21.10 -13.08
CA LEU A 427 6.26 -22.18 -14.03
C LEU A 427 6.63 -23.49 -13.33
N SER A 428 7.35 -23.44 -12.19
CA SER A 428 7.71 -24.63 -11.40
C SER A 428 6.52 -25.39 -10.81
N ARG A 429 5.35 -24.74 -10.73
CA ARG A 429 4.11 -25.28 -10.16
C ARG A 429 3.31 -26.11 -11.14
N TYR A 430 3.61 -25.99 -12.43
CA TYR A 430 3.00 -26.78 -13.47
C TYR A 430 3.77 -28.10 -13.65
N PRO A 431 3.09 -29.20 -14.04
CA PRO A 431 3.76 -30.45 -14.38
C PRO A 431 4.87 -30.23 -15.43
N ALA A 432 5.97 -30.97 -15.34
CA ALA A 432 7.16 -30.76 -16.18
C ALA A 432 6.88 -30.76 -17.70
N GLN A 433 5.90 -31.54 -18.16
CA GLN A 433 5.49 -31.59 -19.58
C GLN A 433 4.30 -30.69 -19.92
N TYR A 434 3.78 -29.90 -18.98
CA TYR A 434 2.58 -29.09 -19.18
C TYR A 434 2.72 -28.13 -20.36
N PHE A 435 3.81 -27.36 -20.45
CA PHE A 435 3.99 -26.36 -21.51
C PHE A 435 4.24 -27.00 -22.89
N ASP A 436 4.94 -28.14 -22.94
CA ASP A 436 5.09 -28.92 -24.16
C ASP A 436 3.75 -29.51 -24.63
N ALA A 437 2.99 -30.10 -23.70
CA ALA A 437 1.65 -30.59 -23.96
C ALA A 437 0.74 -29.47 -24.41
N LEU A 438 0.81 -28.29 -23.78
CA LEU A 438 0.04 -27.09 -24.09
C LEU A 438 0.36 -26.55 -25.49
N LYS A 439 1.64 -26.51 -25.89
CA LYS A 439 2.02 -26.19 -27.28
C LYS A 439 1.37 -27.15 -28.26
N GLY A 440 1.54 -28.46 -28.03
CA GLY A 440 1.04 -29.51 -28.91
C GLY A 440 1.39 -29.24 -30.37
N THR A 441 0.40 -29.32 -31.26
CA THR A 441 0.54 -28.89 -32.67
C THR A 441 -0.09 -27.53 -32.95
N TYR A 442 -0.60 -26.85 -31.92
CA TYR A 442 -1.34 -25.60 -32.07
C TYR A 442 -0.40 -24.40 -31.99
N TYR A 443 0.39 -24.31 -30.91
CA TYR A 443 1.44 -23.32 -30.79
C TYR A 443 2.76 -23.88 -31.29
N ARG A 444 3.45 -23.08 -32.10
CA ARG A 444 4.88 -23.23 -32.34
C ARG A 444 5.66 -22.92 -31.08
N GLU A 445 5.23 -21.91 -30.33
CA GLU A 445 5.92 -21.44 -29.14
C GLU A 445 5.00 -20.67 -28.20
N ILE A 446 5.32 -20.72 -26.90
CA ILE A 446 4.75 -19.86 -25.86
C ILE A 446 5.84 -18.84 -25.53
N VAL A 447 5.54 -17.57 -25.74
CA VAL A 447 6.51 -16.48 -25.69
C VAL A 447 6.09 -15.47 -24.63
N PHE A 448 6.92 -15.30 -23.61
CA PHE A 448 6.82 -14.22 -22.63
C PHE A 448 7.59 -12.99 -23.13
N TYR A 449 6.93 -11.85 -23.24
CA TYR A 449 7.54 -10.57 -23.51
C TYR A 449 7.61 -9.77 -22.20
N LEU A 450 8.82 -9.50 -21.72
CA LEU A 450 9.03 -8.66 -20.54
C LEU A 450 9.12 -7.21 -20.98
N THR A 451 7.97 -6.54 -20.94
CA THR A 451 7.74 -5.21 -21.54
C THR A 451 7.73 -4.10 -20.47
N GLY A 452 7.88 -2.85 -20.90
CA GLY A 452 7.50 -1.70 -20.08
C GLY A 452 6.00 -1.44 -20.20
N ASP A 453 5.61 -0.17 -20.22
CA ASP A 453 4.21 0.23 -20.29
C ASP A 453 3.46 -0.33 -21.51
N LEU A 454 2.17 -0.67 -21.30
CA LEU A 454 1.24 -1.23 -22.29
C LEU A 454 0.09 -0.26 -22.54
N ALA A 455 -0.01 0.27 -23.77
CA ALA A 455 -1.06 1.20 -24.16
C ALA A 455 -1.99 0.58 -25.22
N PRO A 456 -3.32 0.59 -25.02
CA PRO A 456 -4.25 -0.03 -25.98
C PRO A 456 -4.22 0.68 -27.32
N LEU A 457 -4.31 -0.09 -28.40
CA LEU A 457 -4.46 0.45 -29.76
C LEU A 457 -5.88 0.96 -30.01
N ASP A 458 -6.88 0.40 -29.34
CA ASP A 458 -8.27 0.85 -29.34
C ASP A 458 -8.79 1.04 -27.91
N GLN A 459 -8.84 2.30 -27.48
CA GLN A 459 -9.33 2.70 -26.15
C GLN A 459 -10.84 2.47 -25.96
N THR A 460 -11.58 2.11 -27.02
CA THR A 460 -13.03 1.82 -26.95
C THR A 460 -13.35 0.33 -26.86
N ALA A 461 -12.34 -0.53 -26.91
CA ALA A 461 -12.51 -1.97 -26.83
C ALA A 461 -11.60 -2.62 -25.76
N ASN A 462 -10.52 -1.95 -25.36
CA ASN A 462 -9.49 -2.50 -24.49
C ASN A 462 -9.24 -1.62 -23.26
N ILE A 463 -8.73 -2.25 -22.20
CA ILE A 463 -8.39 -1.60 -20.93
C ILE A 463 -7.16 -0.70 -21.13
N SER A 464 -7.20 0.53 -20.56
CA SER A 464 -6.15 1.54 -20.78
C SER A 464 -4.81 1.26 -20.10
N ASN A 465 -4.83 0.51 -18.99
CA ASN A 465 -3.66 0.25 -18.15
C ASN A 465 -3.51 -1.26 -17.89
N ALA A 466 -3.30 -2.05 -18.95
CA ALA A 466 -3.15 -3.49 -18.81
C ALA A 466 -1.81 -3.81 -18.09
N GLY A 467 -1.88 -4.61 -17.02
CA GLY A 467 -0.68 -5.13 -16.34
C GLY A 467 -0.06 -6.31 -17.09
N ALA A 468 -0.87 -7.05 -17.83
CA ALA A 468 -0.45 -8.10 -18.75
C ALA A 468 -1.54 -8.37 -19.78
N PHE A 469 -1.22 -9.14 -20.81
CA PHE A 469 -2.22 -9.80 -21.65
C PHE A 469 -1.62 -11.05 -22.31
N ALA A 470 -2.49 -11.99 -22.66
CA ALA A 470 -2.20 -13.11 -23.54
C ALA A 470 -2.96 -12.96 -24.87
N THR A 471 -2.37 -13.45 -25.96
CA THR A 471 -3.06 -13.56 -27.26
C THR A 471 -2.44 -14.66 -28.11
N GLU A 472 -3.20 -15.23 -29.04
CA GLU A 472 -2.66 -16.11 -30.08
C GLU A 472 -2.48 -15.34 -31.37
N ARG A 473 -1.27 -15.41 -31.95
CA ARG A 473 -1.01 -14.87 -33.28
C ARG A 473 0.06 -15.64 -34.03
N ASP A 474 -0.23 -16.01 -35.27
CA ASP A 474 0.71 -16.66 -36.21
C ASP A 474 1.35 -17.94 -35.62
N GLY A 475 0.55 -18.68 -34.82
CA GLY A 475 0.97 -19.88 -34.11
C GLY A 475 1.88 -19.61 -32.92
N LEU A 476 1.93 -18.38 -32.40
CA LEU A 476 2.59 -18.04 -31.14
C LEU A 476 1.53 -17.74 -30.08
N CYS A 477 1.66 -18.34 -28.91
CA CYS A 477 1.02 -17.80 -27.72
C CYS A 477 1.91 -16.68 -27.19
N GLN A 478 1.43 -15.44 -27.30
CA GLN A 478 2.14 -14.24 -26.86
C GLN A 478 1.60 -13.83 -25.50
N ILE A 479 2.44 -13.79 -24.49
CA ILE A 479 2.11 -13.30 -23.14
C ILE A 479 3.00 -12.08 -22.89
N ALA A 480 2.43 -10.90 -22.80
CA ALA A 480 3.17 -9.68 -22.47
C ALA A 480 2.95 -9.33 -21.01
N LEU A 481 4.03 -9.08 -20.27
CA LEU A 481 4.02 -8.66 -18.88
C LEU A 481 4.55 -7.22 -18.81
N ASN A 482 3.77 -6.30 -18.24
CA ASN A 482 4.20 -4.93 -17.96
C ASN A 482 5.01 -4.92 -16.66
N LEU A 483 6.32 -4.79 -16.76
CA LEU A 483 7.23 -4.79 -15.61
C LEU A 483 7.00 -3.61 -14.66
N LEU A 484 6.41 -2.51 -15.15
CA LEU A 484 6.05 -1.35 -14.34
C LEU A 484 4.78 -1.58 -13.50
N SER A 485 3.99 -2.60 -13.84
CA SER A 485 2.81 -3.03 -13.07
C SER A 485 3.13 -4.05 -11.98
N ASP A 486 4.41 -4.36 -11.75
CA ASP A 486 4.89 -5.35 -10.78
C ASP A 486 4.18 -6.72 -10.92
N PRO A 487 4.40 -7.46 -12.02
CA PRO A 487 3.74 -8.73 -12.26
C PRO A 487 3.98 -9.70 -11.11
N ASP A 488 2.90 -10.19 -10.51
CA ASP A 488 2.93 -11.19 -9.45
C ASP A 488 2.46 -12.56 -9.95
N ALA A 489 2.47 -13.55 -9.05
CA ALA A 489 2.07 -14.91 -9.39
C ALA A 489 0.61 -14.99 -9.88
N SER A 490 -0.30 -14.16 -9.36
CA SER A 490 -1.70 -14.13 -9.76
C SER A 490 -1.82 -13.74 -11.23
N MET A 491 -1.17 -12.64 -11.60
CA MET A 491 -1.16 -12.12 -12.97
C MET A 491 -0.57 -13.14 -13.96
N VAL A 492 0.56 -13.77 -13.63
CA VAL A 492 1.17 -14.77 -14.54
C VAL A 492 0.27 -16.01 -14.69
N ILE A 493 -0.37 -16.48 -13.61
CA ILE A 493 -1.28 -17.63 -13.66
C ILE A 493 -2.54 -17.29 -14.48
N HIS A 494 -3.04 -16.05 -14.35
CA HIS A 494 -4.15 -15.54 -15.15
C HIS A 494 -3.83 -15.66 -16.65
N GLU A 495 -2.72 -15.10 -17.10
CA GLU A 495 -2.34 -15.13 -18.52
C GLU A 495 -1.99 -16.53 -19.03
N LEU A 496 -1.40 -17.39 -18.19
CA LEU A 496 -1.19 -18.80 -18.52
C LEU A 496 -2.50 -19.57 -18.68
N THR A 497 -3.54 -19.19 -17.94
CA THR A 497 -4.88 -19.77 -18.11
C THR A 497 -5.46 -19.38 -19.47
N HIS A 498 -5.32 -18.11 -19.87
CA HIS A 498 -5.69 -17.66 -21.22
C HIS A 498 -4.91 -18.39 -22.32
N ALA A 499 -3.63 -18.69 -22.11
CA ALA A 499 -2.84 -19.49 -23.07
C ALA A 499 -3.46 -20.87 -23.34
N ALA A 500 -4.00 -21.53 -22.31
CA ALA A 500 -4.76 -22.77 -22.47
C ALA A 500 -6.08 -22.55 -23.21
N ASP A 501 -6.84 -21.54 -22.82
CA ASP A 501 -8.14 -21.23 -23.39
C ASP A 501 -8.08 -20.86 -24.88
N TYR A 502 -7.09 -20.08 -25.31
CA TYR A 502 -6.89 -19.77 -26.73
C TYR A 502 -6.66 -21.02 -27.57
N ARG A 503 -5.95 -22.02 -27.03
CA ARG A 503 -5.79 -23.29 -27.72
C ARG A 503 -7.11 -24.04 -27.77
N PHE A 504 -7.81 -24.14 -26.65
CA PHE A 504 -9.05 -24.88 -26.59
C PHE A 504 -10.11 -24.29 -27.53
N ALA A 505 -10.20 -22.96 -27.60
CA ALA A 505 -11.05 -22.24 -28.52
C ALA A 505 -10.60 -22.45 -29.98
N GLY A 506 -9.31 -22.26 -30.29
CA GLY A 506 -8.79 -22.38 -31.66
C GLY A 506 -8.89 -23.78 -32.25
N GLN A 507 -8.93 -24.82 -31.41
CA GLN A 507 -9.13 -26.22 -31.81
C GLN A 507 -10.57 -26.72 -31.58
N ALA A 508 -11.49 -25.87 -31.12
CA ALA A 508 -12.87 -26.23 -30.78
C ALA A 508 -12.98 -27.45 -29.84
N LEU A 509 -12.10 -27.51 -28.84
CA LEU A 509 -12.04 -28.60 -27.86
C LEU A 509 -12.95 -28.35 -26.65
N TRP A 510 -13.19 -27.08 -26.33
CA TRP A 510 -13.94 -26.66 -25.15
C TRP A 510 -15.44 -26.56 -25.41
N ASP A 511 -16.25 -27.02 -24.45
CA ASP A 511 -17.71 -26.93 -24.47
C ASP A 511 -18.17 -25.74 -23.61
N GLU A 512 -18.34 -24.57 -24.26
CA GLU A 512 -18.83 -23.38 -23.55
C GLU A 512 -20.27 -23.53 -23.05
N ASP A 513 -21.12 -24.36 -23.68
CA ASP A 513 -22.49 -24.57 -23.20
C ASP A 513 -22.48 -25.34 -21.86
N ALA A 514 -21.58 -26.32 -21.72
CA ALA A 514 -21.35 -27.02 -20.46
C ALA A 514 -20.81 -26.10 -19.37
N TRP A 515 -19.87 -25.20 -19.70
CA TRP A 515 -19.38 -24.18 -18.77
C TRP A 515 -20.50 -23.22 -18.33
N ASN A 516 -21.25 -22.69 -19.30
CA ASN A 516 -22.35 -21.77 -19.07
C ASN A 516 -23.48 -22.37 -18.24
N ALA A 517 -23.73 -23.68 -18.34
CA ALA A 517 -24.74 -24.38 -17.56
C ALA A 517 -24.45 -24.39 -16.05
N MET A 518 -23.20 -24.15 -15.63
CA MET A 518 -22.80 -24.04 -14.22
C MET A 518 -22.96 -22.62 -13.65
N ASN A 519 -23.35 -21.64 -14.46
CA ASN A 519 -23.62 -20.27 -14.01
C ASN A 519 -25.03 -20.13 -13.39
N PRO A 520 -25.33 -19.03 -12.67
CA PRO A 520 -26.66 -18.79 -12.12
C PRO A 520 -27.75 -18.85 -13.19
N PRO A 521 -28.97 -19.33 -12.87
CA PRO A 521 -30.06 -19.39 -13.83
C PRO A 521 -30.36 -18.04 -14.48
N GLY A 522 -30.34 -17.98 -15.82
CA GLY A 522 -30.60 -16.76 -16.58
C GLY A 522 -29.41 -15.81 -16.71
N PHE A 523 -28.23 -16.21 -16.25
CA PHE A 523 -26.99 -15.45 -16.42
C PHE A 523 -26.48 -15.49 -17.88
N SER A 524 -25.85 -14.40 -18.29
CA SER A 524 -25.03 -14.30 -19.51
C SER A 524 -23.85 -13.38 -19.26
N TYR A 525 -22.68 -13.73 -19.78
CA TYR A 525 -21.50 -12.86 -19.76
C TYR A 525 -21.74 -11.54 -20.51
N TYR A 526 -21.04 -10.48 -20.10
CA TYR A 526 -21.12 -9.17 -20.76
C TYR A 526 -20.59 -9.22 -22.20
N ASN A 527 -19.62 -10.09 -22.47
CA ASN A 527 -18.88 -10.18 -23.72
C ASN A 527 -18.22 -8.85 -24.13
N SER A 528 -17.75 -8.11 -23.14
CA SER A 528 -17.00 -6.86 -23.26
C SER A 528 -16.23 -6.63 -21.97
N TYR A 529 -15.10 -5.93 -22.05
CA TYR A 529 -14.33 -5.46 -20.88
C TYR A 529 -14.85 -4.13 -20.33
N ILE A 530 -15.51 -3.33 -21.17
CA ILE A 530 -16.03 -2.02 -20.80
C ILE A 530 -17.53 -1.91 -21.08
N ASP A 531 -18.22 -1.09 -20.30
CA ASP A 531 -19.63 -0.81 -20.47
C ASP A 531 -19.91 0.24 -21.56
N GLU A 532 -21.20 0.55 -21.76
CA GLU A 532 -21.65 1.54 -22.75
C GLU A 532 -21.15 2.98 -22.46
N GLN A 533 -20.61 3.24 -21.26
CA GLN A 533 -20.03 4.52 -20.86
C GLN A 533 -18.50 4.52 -20.98
N GLY A 534 -17.89 3.39 -21.34
CA GLY A 534 -16.44 3.22 -21.46
C GLY A 534 -15.74 2.92 -20.13
N GLU A 535 -16.49 2.55 -19.09
CA GLU A 535 -15.92 2.18 -17.79
C GLU A 535 -15.67 0.66 -17.74
N SER A 536 -14.58 0.25 -17.09
CA SER A 536 -14.26 -1.19 -16.93
C SER A 536 -15.34 -1.90 -16.12
N TYR A 537 -15.77 -3.08 -16.58
CA TYR A 537 -16.68 -3.95 -15.84
C TYR A 537 -16.06 -4.51 -14.56
N GLU A 538 -14.75 -4.38 -14.36
CA GLU A 538 -14.12 -4.57 -13.06
C GLU A 538 -14.75 -3.66 -11.99
N TYR A 539 -15.13 -2.43 -12.36
CA TYR A 539 -15.68 -1.43 -11.44
C TYR A 539 -17.19 -1.22 -11.62
N SER A 540 -17.70 -1.32 -12.84
CA SER A 540 -19.12 -1.07 -13.14
C SER A 540 -19.98 -2.33 -13.22
N GLY A 541 -19.36 -3.52 -13.22
CA GLY A 541 -20.07 -4.79 -13.27
C GLY A 541 -20.85 -5.09 -11.99
N SER A 542 -21.87 -5.94 -12.10
CA SER A 542 -22.66 -6.37 -10.94
C SER A 542 -21.83 -7.31 -10.05
N SER A 543 -21.82 -7.03 -8.75
CA SER A 543 -21.23 -7.88 -7.71
C SER A 543 -22.19 -8.98 -7.21
N ASP A 544 -23.27 -9.27 -7.95
CA ASP A 544 -24.17 -10.35 -7.56
C ASP A 544 -23.49 -11.71 -7.80
N HIS A 545 -23.57 -12.57 -6.78
CA HIS A 545 -23.01 -13.93 -6.76
C HIS A 545 -21.48 -13.99 -6.86
N THR A 546 -20.77 -12.95 -6.43
CA THR A 546 -19.31 -12.87 -6.42
C THR A 546 -18.74 -13.07 -5.02
N ALA A 547 -17.49 -13.53 -4.92
CA ALA A 547 -16.79 -13.71 -3.65
C ALA A 547 -16.44 -12.37 -2.98
N ASP A 548 -16.09 -11.35 -3.77
CA ASP A 548 -15.77 -10.00 -3.29
C ASP A 548 -16.93 -9.26 -2.61
N ALA A 549 -18.17 -9.59 -2.98
CA ALA A 549 -19.38 -9.10 -2.32
C ALA A 549 -19.63 -9.78 -0.96
N GLY A 550 -18.94 -10.89 -0.69
CA GLY A 550 -19.14 -11.74 0.48
C GLY A 550 -20.43 -12.55 0.45
N GLY A 551 -20.72 -13.22 1.56
CA GLY A 551 -21.94 -14.04 1.72
C GLY A 551 -21.64 -15.54 1.86
N PRO A 552 -22.67 -16.40 1.79
CA PRO A 552 -22.49 -17.84 1.89
C PRO A 552 -21.72 -18.38 0.69
N ALA A 553 -20.68 -19.20 0.94
CA ALA A 553 -19.87 -19.79 -0.14
C ALA A 553 -20.69 -20.57 -1.18
N ASP A 554 -21.78 -21.22 -0.75
CA ASP A 554 -22.69 -21.97 -1.63
C ASP A 554 -23.57 -21.11 -2.55
N GLU A 555 -23.51 -19.78 -2.43
CA GLU A 555 -24.23 -18.82 -3.27
C GLU A 555 -23.30 -18.05 -4.23
N VAL A 556 -22.00 -18.31 -4.15
CA VAL A 556 -20.96 -17.66 -4.96
C VAL A 556 -20.63 -18.50 -6.19
N TYR A 557 -20.64 -17.86 -7.35
CA TYR A 557 -20.37 -18.47 -8.66
C TYR A 557 -19.15 -17.87 -9.36
N PHE A 558 -18.74 -16.68 -8.95
CA PHE A 558 -17.68 -15.88 -9.57
C PHE A 558 -16.76 -15.32 -8.48
N ILE A 559 -15.54 -14.95 -8.81
CA ILE A 559 -14.66 -14.29 -7.84
C ILE A 559 -15.08 -12.83 -7.65
N ASP A 560 -15.31 -12.11 -8.74
CA ASP A 560 -15.58 -10.68 -8.78
C ASP A 560 -16.41 -10.30 -10.01
N ALA A 561 -16.70 -9.01 -10.16
CA ALA A 561 -17.42 -8.47 -11.31
C ALA A 561 -16.67 -8.70 -12.63
N TYR A 562 -15.33 -8.66 -12.62
CA TYR A 562 -14.50 -8.86 -13.82
C TYR A 562 -14.63 -10.29 -14.38
N SER A 563 -14.81 -11.28 -13.52
CA SER A 563 -15.11 -12.68 -13.88
C SER A 563 -16.35 -12.83 -14.77
N LYS A 564 -17.22 -11.82 -14.86
CA LYS A 564 -18.48 -11.84 -15.62
C LYS A 564 -18.36 -11.20 -17.01
N THR A 565 -17.16 -10.77 -17.41
CA THR A 565 -16.87 -10.21 -18.74
C THR A 565 -16.91 -11.29 -19.83
N PHE A 566 -16.14 -12.36 -19.68
CA PHE A 566 -16.08 -13.50 -20.58
C PHE A 566 -15.91 -14.81 -19.81
N GLY A 567 -16.31 -15.94 -20.41
CA GLY A 567 -16.07 -17.27 -19.82
C GLY A 567 -14.59 -17.58 -19.61
N MET A 568 -13.70 -17.04 -20.47
CA MET A 568 -12.25 -17.15 -20.32
C MET A 568 -11.76 -16.39 -19.08
N GLU A 569 -12.31 -15.20 -18.84
CA GLU A 569 -11.97 -14.39 -17.66
C GLU A 569 -12.46 -15.06 -16.37
N ASP A 570 -13.64 -15.66 -16.36
CA ASP A 570 -14.13 -16.46 -15.24
C ASP A 570 -13.13 -17.58 -14.87
N ARG A 571 -12.65 -18.33 -15.86
CA ARG A 571 -11.66 -19.40 -15.65
C ARG A 571 -10.33 -18.86 -15.13
N ALA A 572 -9.82 -17.78 -15.74
CA ALA A 572 -8.56 -17.15 -15.33
C ALA A 572 -8.62 -16.59 -13.89
N ARG A 573 -9.70 -15.89 -13.54
CA ARG A 573 -9.94 -15.35 -12.19
C ARG A 573 -10.06 -16.47 -11.15
N LEU A 574 -10.71 -17.58 -11.48
CA LEU A 574 -10.80 -18.74 -10.60
C LEU A 574 -9.44 -19.41 -10.38
N MET A 575 -8.65 -19.56 -11.43
CA MET A 575 -7.32 -20.19 -11.38
C MET A 575 -6.31 -19.38 -10.57
N GLU A 576 -6.18 -18.09 -10.86
CA GLU A 576 -5.20 -17.24 -10.19
C GLU A 576 -5.44 -17.17 -8.67
N ASN A 577 -6.71 -17.05 -8.26
CA ASN A 577 -7.07 -16.89 -6.86
C ASN A 577 -7.02 -18.21 -6.09
N LEU A 578 -7.19 -19.34 -6.77
CA LEU A 578 -7.06 -20.66 -6.14
C LEU A 578 -5.59 -20.98 -5.87
N MET A 579 -4.73 -20.66 -6.84
CA MET A 579 -3.33 -21.04 -6.80
C MET A 579 -2.49 -20.06 -5.97
N VAL A 580 -2.90 -18.82 -5.71
CA VAL A 580 -2.10 -17.91 -4.87
C VAL A 580 -2.37 -18.15 -3.38
N SER A 581 -1.29 -18.43 -2.63
CA SER A 581 -1.36 -18.53 -1.17
C SER A 581 -1.79 -17.21 -0.54
N GLY A 582 -2.77 -17.25 0.37
CA GLY A 582 -3.27 -16.06 1.05
C GLY A 582 -4.29 -15.25 0.24
N SER A 583 -4.88 -15.82 -0.82
CA SER A 583 -6.02 -15.19 -1.50
C SER A 583 -7.12 -14.84 -0.48
N PRO A 584 -7.67 -13.61 -0.51
CA PRO A 584 -8.77 -13.22 0.37
C PRO A 584 -10.04 -14.03 0.11
N TYR A 585 -10.12 -14.74 -1.02
CA TYR A 585 -11.29 -15.52 -1.42
C TYR A 585 -11.18 -17.03 -1.10
N ALA A 586 -10.11 -17.44 -0.40
CA ALA A 586 -9.83 -18.85 -0.12
C ALA A 586 -11.03 -19.61 0.49
N GLU A 587 -11.81 -18.96 1.36
CA GLU A 587 -12.95 -19.59 2.02
C GLU A 587 -14.15 -19.88 1.10
N PHE A 588 -14.24 -19.20 -0.06
CA PHE A 588 -15.34 -19.36 -1.00
C PHE A 588 -15.18 -20.60 -1.89
N TYR A 589 -13.94 -21.08 -2.05
CA TYR A 589 -13.66 -22.30 -2.82
C TYR A 589 -14.26 -23.56 -2.22
N ARG A 590 -14.73 -23.56 -0.96
CA ARG A 590 -15.53 -24.68 -0.41
C ARG A 590 -16.97 -24.72 -0.95
N GLY A 591 -17.41 -23.63 -1.58
CA GLY A 591 -18.75 -23.48 -2.12
C GLY A 591 -18.99 -24.41 -3.31
N LYS A 592 -20.17 -25.02 -3.34
CA LYS A 592 -20.51 -26.05 -4.34
C LYS A 592 -20.34 -25.61 -5.80
N HIS A 593 -20.58 -24.34 -6.13
CA HIS A 593 -20.53 -23.83 -7.50
C HIS A 593 -19.11 -23.61 -8.00
N LEU A 594 -18.22 -23.06 -7.16
CA LEU A 594 -16.80 -22.94 -7.50
C LEU A 594 -16.14 -24.33 -7.60
N GLN A 595 -16.50 -25.24 -6.69
CA GLN A 595 -16.09 -26.65 -6.75
C GLN A 595 -16.52 -27.33 -8.05
N GLU A 596 -17.76 -27.14 -8.48
CA GLU A 596 -18.29 -27.72 -9.71
C GLU A 596 -17.53 -27.21 -10.95
N LYS A 597 -17.35 -25.89 -11.07
CA LYS A 597 -16.62 -25.25 -12.17
C LYS A 597 -15.18 -25.73 -12.27
N LEU A 598 -14.43 -25.67 -11.17
CA LEU A 598 -13.01 -26.04 -11.18
C LEU A 598 -12.82 -27.56 -11.33
N SER A 599 -13.70 -28.38 -10.76
CA SER A 599 -13.68 -29.83 -11.01
C SER A 599 -13.96 -30.17 -12.48
N TYR A 600 -14.81 -29.40 -13.16
CA TYR A 600 -15.01 -29.54 -14.60
C TYR A 600 -13.76 -29.11 -15.38
N TYR A 601 -13.19 -27.95 -15.07
CA TYR A 601 -11.98 -27.44 -15.73
C TYR A 601 -10.78 -28.38 -15.56
N PHE A 602 -10.51 -28.87 -14.35
CA PHE A 602 -9.35 -29.73 -14.08
C PHE A 602 -9.46 -31.09 -14.74
N ARG A 603 -10.67 -31.68 -14.77
CA ARG A 603 -10.90 -32.90 -15.56
C ARG A 603 -10.62 -32.66 -17.03
N PHE A 604 -11.08 -31.53 -17.58
CA PHE A 604 -10.80 -31.19 -18.97
C PHE A 604 -9.30 -30.99 -19.25
N LEU A 605 -8.57 -30.30 -18.36
CA LEU A 605 -7.11 -30.15 -18.45
C LEU A 605 -6.42 -31.51 -18.44
N ARG A 606 -6.82 -32.42 -17.54
CA ARG A 606 -6.31 -33.80 -17.49
C ARG A 606 -6.58 -34.54 -18.80
N ASP A 607 -7.82 -34.53 -19.27
CA ASP A 607 -8.21 -35.26 -20.48
C ASP A 607 -7.52 -34.72 -21.75
N THR A 608 -7.13 -33.44 -21.75
CA THR A 608 -6.60 -32.76 -22.95
C THR A 608 -5.08 -32.61 -22.95
N LEU A 609 -4.47 -32.39 -21.79
CA LEU A 609 -3.05 -32.03 -21.64
C LEU A 609 -2.24 -33.05 -20.85
N SER A 610 -2.87 -33.91 -20.04
CA SER A 610 -2.10 -34.83 -19.20
C SER A 610 -1.60 -36.05 -19.97
N ASP A 611 -0.46 -36.55 -19.51
CA ASP A 611 0.11 -37.84 -19.87
C ASP A 611 0.52 -38.60 -18.59
N GLU A 612 1.17 -39.75 -18.75
CA GLU A 612 1.61 -40.58 -17.60
C GLU A 612 2.66 -39.90 -16.71
N SER A 613 3.21 -38.74 -17.11
CA SER A 613 4.23 -38.01 -16.34
C SER A 613 3.66 -37.00 -15.36
N TRP A 614 2.38 -36.64 -15.48
CA TRP A 614 1.75 -35.75 -14.52
C TRP A 614 1.67 -36.40 -13.13
N PRO A 615 1.81 -35.61 -12.05
CA PRO A 615 1.65 -36.15 -10.70
C PRO A 615 0.21 -36.67 -10.48
N PRO A 616 -0.01 -37.57 -9.51
CA PRO A 616 -1.34 -38.09 -9.18
C PRO A 616 -2.35 -36.99 -8.87
N ALA A 617 -1.91 -35.93 -8.19
CA ALA A 617 -2.64 -34.68 -8.01
C ALA A 617 -1.69 -33.52 -8.35
N THR A 618 -2.20 -32.55 -9.08
CA THR A 618 -1.52 -31.28 -9.37
C THR A 618 -1.77 -30.28 -8.25
N GLU A 619 -0.95 -29.25 -8.14
CA GLU A 619 -1.06 -28.27 -7.06
C GLU A 619 -2.43 -27.59 -7.01
N TRP A 620 -3.05 -27.31 -8.16
CA TRP A 620 -4.39 -26.72 -8.22
C TRP A 620 -5.50 -27.72 -7.82
N GLU A 621 -5.34 -29.01 -8.12
CA GLU A 621 -6.25 -30.05 -7.63
C GLU A 621 -6.14 -30.19 -6.10
N GLU A 622 -4.92 -30.22 -5.56
CA GLU A 622 -4.68 -30.28 -4.11
C GLU A 622 -5.22 -29.04 -3.38
N ALA A 623 -5.07 -27.85 -3.99
CA ALA A 623 -5.62 -26.60 -3.46
C ALA A 623 -7.16 -26.65 -3.37
N LEU A 624 -7.82 -27.14 -4.43
CA LEU A 624 -9.28 -27.26 -4.45
C LEU A 624 -9.80 -28.31 -3.46
N GLU A 625 -9.11 -29.44 -3.34
CA GLU A 625 -9.43 -30.48 -2.35
C GLU A 625 -9.27 -29.95 -0.92
N SER A 626 -8.18 -29.23 -0.64
CA SER A 626 -7.92 -28.64 0.68
C SER A 626 -9.01 -27.64 1.10
N ALA A 627 -9.52 -26.85 0.16
CA ALA A 627 -10.65 -25.94 0.41
C ALA A 627 -11.93 -26.70 0.81
N SER A 628 -12.10 -27.94 0.36
CA SER A 628 -13.28 -28.78 0.63
C SER A 628 -13.31 -29.39 2.03
N VAL A 629 -12.14 -29.60 2.66
CA VAL A 629 -11.98 -30.37 3.91
C VAL A 629 -12.16 -29.52 5.18
N THR A 630 -12.17 -28.19 5.05
CA THR A 630 -12.33 -27.27 6.18
C THR A 630 -13.81 -27.20 6.63
N GLN A 631 -14.27 -28.20 7.39
CA GLN A 631 -15.58 -28.25 8.07
C GLN A 631 -15.47 -28.04 9.58
#